data_AF-A0A699VKT1-F1
#
_entry.id   AF-A0A699VKT1-F1
#
_cell.length_a   1.000
_cell.length_b   1.000
_cell.length_c   1.000
_cell.angle_alpha   90.00
_cell.angle_beta   90.00
_cell.angle_gamma   90.00
#
_symmetry.space_group_name_H-M   'P 1'
#
loop_
_entity.id
_entity.type
_entity.pdbx_description
1 polymer ?
#
loop_
_entity_poly.entity_id
_entity_poly.type
_entity_poly.pdbx_seq_one_letter_code
_entity_poly.pdbx_strand_id
1 'polypeptide(L)'
;FIEGFSKIAKPMTKLTQNKVKFEWGDKQEAAFQLLKQKLCSAPILALPEGSEDFIVYCDTSNKGLGVVLMQREKVISYASRQLKIHEKNYTTHNLELGAVVFTFKIWRHYMYGTKCTVFTDHKSLQHILDQKELNMRQRRLLELLSDYDCEIRYHPGKANVVADALS
;
A
#
# COMPACT_ATOMS: atom_id res chain seq x y z
N PHE A 1 0.25 14.62 3.44
CA PHE A 1 0.35 13.16 3.66
C PHE A 1 1.51 12.83 4.61
N ILE A 2 1.44 11.70 5.34
CA ILE A 2 2.42 11.28 6.36
C ILE A 2 3.07 9.95 5.95
N GLU A 3 4.31 10.03 5.47
CA GLU A 3 5.16 8.87 5.21
C GLU A 3 5.26 7.94 6.44
N GLY A 4 5.08 6.63 6.22
CA GLY A 4 5.13 5.60 7.26
C GLY A 4 3.98 5.66 8.27
N PHE A 5 2.82 6.24 7.92
CA PHE A 5 1.69 6.42 8.84
C PHE A 5 1.34 5.15 9.64
N SER A 6 1.24 4.01 8.96
CA SER A 6 0.97 2.70 9.58
C SER A 6 1.98 2.34 10.69
N LYS A 7 3.27 2.63 10.48
CA LYS A 7 4.35 2.43 11.45
C LYS A 7 4.26 3.45 12.60
N ILE A 8 4.02 4.72 12.28
CA ILE A 8 3.97 5.83 13.26
C ILE A 8 2.74 5.72 14.17
N ALA A 9 1.56 5.42 13.62
CA ALA A 9 0.31 5.33 14.36
C ALA A 9 0.17 4.05 15.19
N LYS A 10 1.05 3.06 15.01
CA LYS A 10 1.02 1.77 15.70
C LYS A 10 0.94 1.83 17.23
N PRO A 11 1.74 2.62 17.95
CA PRO A 11 1.61 2.77 19.40
C PRO A 11 0.23 3.31 19.81
N MET A 12 -0.41 4.14 18.99
CA MET A 12 -1.75 4.68 19.27
C MET A 12 -2.86 3.67 18.93
N THR A 13 -2.81 3.01 17.78
CA THR A 13 -3.80 1.99 17.39
C THR A 13 -3.75 0.73 18.26
N LYS A 14 -2.65 0.52 18.99
CA LYS A 14 -2.58 -0.52 20.02
C LYS A 14 -3.48 -0.21 21.22
N LEU A 15 -3.67 1.07 21.57
CA LEU A 15 -4.53 1.48 22.68
C LEU A 15 -6.02 1.25 22.39
N THR A 16 -6.41 1.14 21.13
CA THR A 16 -7.81 0.89 20.73
C THR A 16 -8.16 -0.60 20.64
N GLN A 17 -7.25 -1.50 21.04
CA GLN A 17 -7.48 -2.94 21.01
C GLN A 17 -8.26 -3.42 22.25
N ASN A 18 -9.14 -4.41 22.05
CA ASN A 18 -9.90 -5.01 23.15
C ASN A 18 -8.95 -5.59 24.23
N LYS A 19 -9.33 -5.41 25.50
CA LYS A 19 -8.57 -5.85 26.69
C LYS A 19 -7.21 -5.15 26.90
N VAL A 20 -6.95 -4.03 26.21
CA VAL A 20 -5.80 -3.16 26.49
C VAL A 20 -6.25 -1.99 27.35
N LYS A 21 -5.57 -1.75 28.47
CA LYS A 21 -5.82 -0.58 29.31
C LYS A 21 -5.31 0.67 28.58
N PHE A 22 -6.14 1.70 28.51
CA PHE A 22 -5.76 2.95 27.86
C PHE A 22 -4.75 3.71 28.73
N GLU A 23 -3.46 3.56 28.40
CA GLU A 23 -2.37 4.27 29.06
C GLU A 23 -1.57 5.04 28.01
N TRP A 24 -1.67 6.37 28.09
CA TRP A 24 -0.97 7.28 27.19
C TRP A 24 0.40 7.61 27.77
N GLY A 25 1.47 7.09 27.15
CA GLY A 25 2.84 7.37 27.56
C GLY A 25 3.65 8.09 26.48
N ASP A 26 4.95 8.23 26.72
CA ASP A 26 5.85 9.02 25.87
C ASP A 26 5.91 8.52 24.41
N LYS A 27 5.76 7.21 24.20
CA LYS A 27 5.76 6.61 22.85
C LYS A 27 4.53 7.00 22.04
N GLN A 28 3.37 7.12 22.69
CA GLN A 28 2.12 7.55 22.05
C GLN A 28 2.14 9.05 21.80
N GLU A 29 2.64 9.83 22.75
CA GLU A 29 2.78 11.28 22.61
C GLU A 29 3.75 11.63 21.48
N ALA A 30 4.93 11.02 21.43
CA ALA A 30 5.90 11.23 20.36
C ALA A 30 5.32 10.88 18.98
N ALA A 31 4.59 9.77 18.87
CA ALA A 31 3.91 9.39 17.64
C ALA A 31 2.83 10.43 17.24
N PHE A 32 2.04 10.91 18.20
CA PHE A 32 1.00 11.89 17.95
C PHE A 32 1.57 13.24 17.48
N GLN A 33 2.64 13.72 18.11
CA GLN A 33 3.30 14.96 17.72
C GLN A 33 3.97 14.84 16.36
N LEU A 34 4.61 13.71 16.07
CA LEU A 34 5.19 13.44 14.74
C LEU A 34 4.11 13.42 13.66
N LEU A 35 2.93 12.85 13.95
CA LEU A 35 1.79 12.88 13.03
C LEU A 35 1.30 14.31 12.79
N LYS A 36 1.12 15.12 13.85
CA LYS A 36 0.76 16.53 13.73
C LYS A 36 1.75 17.30 12.85
N GLN A 37 3.05 17.12 13.08
CA GLN A 37 4.08 17.79 12.29
C GLN A 37 4.01 17.41 10.81
N LYS A 38 3.91 16.11 10.50
CA LYS A 38 3.82 15.62 9.12
C LYS A 38 2.51 15.99 8.42
N LEU A 39 1.42 16.22 9.17
CA LEU A 39 0.18 16.79 8.62
C LEU A 39 0.36 18.24 8.21
N CYS A 40 1.09 19.02 9.01
CA CYS A 40 1.33 20.43 8.73
C CYS A 40 2.36 20.67 7.61
N SER A 41 3.29 19.74 7.38
CA SER A 41 4.33 19.85 6.35
C SER A 41 3.98 19.15 5.03
N ALA A 42 2.70 18.96 4.74
CA ALA A 42 2.22 17.98 3.77
C ALA A 42 2.84 18.15 2.36
N PRO A 43 3.31 17.06 1.70
CA PRO A 43 3.62 17.08 0.28
C PRO A 43 2.36 17.42 -0.53
N ILE A 44 2.54 18.19 -1.60
CA ILE A 44 1.48 18.69 -2.47
C ILE A 44 0.79 17.51 -3.15
N LEU A 45 -0.43 17.20 -2.73
CA LEU A 45 -1.30 16.28 -3.45
C LEU A 45 -1.89 16.99 -4.66
N ALA A 46 -1.85 16.35 -5.82
CA ALA A 46 -2.52 16.83 -7.01
C ALA A 46 -3.90 16.18 -7.13
N LEU A 47 -4.85 16.92 -7.69
CA LEU A 47 -6.10 16.34 -8.15
C LEU A 47 -5.83 15.47 -9.38
N PRO A 48 -6.52 14.33 -9.54
CA PRO A 48 -6.42 13.53 -10.75
C PRO A 48 -6.93 14.33 -11.95
N GLU A 49 -6.16 14.32 -13.03
CA GLU A 49 -6.47 15.02 -14.27
C GLU A 49 -6.83 13.98 -15.34
N GLY A 50 -8.12 13.75 -15.52
CA GLY A 50 -8.63 12.70 -16.42
C GLY A 50 -8.51 11.30 -15.84
N SER A 51 -8.55 10.29 -16.71
CA SER A 51 -8.66 8.87 -16.36
C SER A 51 -7.52 8.02 -16.94
N GLU A 52 -6.41 8.64 -17.31
CA GLU A 52 -5.26 7.99 -17.95
C GLU A 52 -3.99 8.14 -17.10
N ASP A 53 -2.96 7.38 -17.42
CA ASP A 53 -1.61 7.48 -16.81
C ASP A 53 -1.55 7.24 -15.30
N PHE A 54 -2.44 6.41 -14.74
CA PHE A 54 -2.34 6.03 -13.33
C PHE A 54 -1.19 5.04 -13.11
N ILE A 55 -0.26 5.46 -12.27
CA ILE A 55 0.89 4.66 -11.86
C ILE A 55 0.78 4.40 -10.36
N VAL A 56 0.91 3.14 -9.98
CA VAL A 56 0.90 2.73 -8.58
C VAL A 56 2.27 2.21 -8.21
N TYR A 57 2.79 2.66 -7.07
CA TYR A 57 3.96 2.06 -6.44
C TYR A 57 3.52 1.31 -5.19
N CYS A 58 3.78 0.01 -5.16
CA CYS A 58 3.50 -0.86 -4.02
C CYS A 58 4.81 -1.16 -3.29
N ASP A 59 4.71 -1.27 -1.97
CA ASP A 59 5.78 -1.78 -1.12
C ASP A 59 5.18 -2.51 0.08
N THR A 60 5.84 -3.58 0.53
CA THR A 60 5.41 -4.33 1.70
C THR A 60 6.55 -4.61 2.66
N SER A 61 6.20 -4.55 3.94
CA SER A 61 7.08 -4.95 5.02
C SER A 61 6.40 -5.95 5.92
N ASN A 62 7.17 -6.59 6.79
CA ASN A 62 6.64 -7.45 7.87
C ASN A 62 5.73 -6.69 8.86
N LYS A 63 5.56 -5.37 8.72
CA LYS A 63 4.73 -4.52 9.58
C LYS A 63 3.48 -4.02 8.88
N GLY A 64 3.52 -3.76 7.58
CA GLY A 64 2.43 -3.11 6.85
C GLY A 64 2.56 -3.19 5.34
N LEU A 65 1.49 -2.76 4.68
CA LEU A 65 1.41 -2.54 3.24
C LEU A 65 1.40 -1.02 3.00
N GLY A 66 2.17 -0.57 2.02
CA GLY A 66 2.24 0.82 1.59
C GLY A 66 2.01 0.92 0.09
N VAL A 67 1.15 1.84 -0.35
CA VAL A 67 0.86 2.05 -1.77
C VAL A 67 0.74 3.54 -2.10
N VAL A 68 1.29 3.96 -3.24
CA VAL A 68 1.22 5.34 -3.75
C VAL A 68 0.57 5.35 -5.11
N LEU A 69 -0.43 6.21 -5.28
CA LEU A 69 -1.04 6.52 -6.56
C LEU A 69 -0.45 7.82 -7.10
N MET A 70 0.14 7.73 -8.28
CA MET A 70 0.73 8.83 -9.01
C MET A 70 0.09 8.95 -10.39
N GLN A 71 0.13 10.17 -10.94
CA GLN A 71 -0.24 10.46 -12.31
C GLN A 71 0.66 11.57 -12.82
N ARG A 72 1.31 11.36 -13.96
CA ARG A 72 2.21 12.35 -14.60
C ARG A 72 3.19 12.98 -13.59
N GLU A 73 3.90 12.12 -12.84
CA GLU A 73 4.89 12.50 -11.80
C GLU A 73 4.32 13.22 -10.57
N LYS A 74 3.01 13.47 -10.52
CA LYS A 74 2.34 14.06 -9.37
C LYS A 74 1.72 12.97 -8.52
N VAL A 75 1.79 13.14 -7.20
CA VAL A 75 1.14 12.19 -6.30
C VAL A 75 -0.30 12.60 -6.09
N ILE A 76 -1.23 11.68 -6.38
CA ILE A 76 -2.67 11.88 -6.19
C ILE A 76 -3.07 11.46 -4.79
N SER A 77 -2.66 10.26 -4.39
CA SER A 77 -3.10 9.67 -3.13
C SER A 77 -2.05 8.70 -2.62
N TYR A 78 -1.98 8.58 -1.30
CA TYR A 78 -1.20 7.56 -0.63
C TYR A 78 -2.16 6.72 0.22
N ALA A 79 -1.88 5.43 0.37
CA ALA A 79 -2.59 4.58 1.30
C ALA A 79 -1.62 3.61 1.99
N SER A 80 -1.88 3.33 3.26
CA SER A 80 -1.12 2.33 4.00
C SER A 80 -2.03 1.59 4.98
N ARG A 81 -1.70 0.34 5.29
CA ARG A 81 -2.46 -0.49 6.23
C ARG A 81 -1.54 -1.41 7.01
N GLN A 82 -1.82 -1.59 8.30
CA GLN A 82 -1.14 -2.59 9.11
C GLN A 82 -1.56 -4.01 8.71
N LEU A 83 -0.61 -4.94 8.76
CA LEU A 83 -0.91 -6.36 8.55
C LEU A 83 -1.81 -6.92 9.64
N LYS A 84 -2.86 -7.63 9.23
CA LYS A 84 -3.70 -8.42 10.13
C LYS A 84 -2.88 -9.57 10.72
N ILE A 85 -3.32 -10.11 11.85
CA ILE A 85 -2.60 -11.17 12.59
C ILE A 85 -2.29 -12.37 11.68
N HIS A 86 -3.24 -12.79 10.83
CA HIS A 86 -3.02 -13.90 9.90
C HIS A 86 -2.16 -13.53 8.68
N GLU A 87 -2.16 -12.26 8.25
CA GLU A 87 -1.34 -11.78 7.13
C GLU A 87 0.15 -11.79 7.51
N LYS A 88 0.49 -11.63 8.79
CA LYS A 88 1.88 -11.71 9.27
C LYS A 88 2.57 -13.05 9.01
N ASN A 89 1.79 -14.12 8.83
CA ASN A 89 2.31 -15.45 8.55
C ASN A 89 2.43 -15.71 7.04
N TYR A 90 2.13 -14.72 6.20
CA TYR A 90 2.21 -14.88 4.75
C TYR A 90 3.66 -14.75 4.29
N THR A 91 3.98 -15.47 3.22
CA THR A 91 5.25 -15.28 2.52
C THR A 91 5.29 -13.90 1.89
N THR A 92 6.49 -13.34 1.72
CA THR A 92 6.69 -12.01 1.10
C THR A 92 5.96 -11.87 -0.23
N HIS A 93 6.02 -12.90 -1.08
CA HIS A 93 5.28 -12.92 -2.35
C HIS A 93 3.75 -12.72 -2.18
N ASN A 94 3.15 -13.34 -1.17
CA ASN A 94 1.71 -13.18 -0.90
C ASN A 94 1.39 -11.83 -0.23
N LEU A 95 2.32 -11.26 0.53
CA LEU A 95 2.19 -9.91 1.09
C LEU A 95 2.19 -8.87 -0.02
N GLU A 96 3.16 -8.96 -0.93
CA GLU A 96 3.29 -8.12 -2.11
C GLU A 96 2.04 -8.18 -3.00
N LEU A 97 1.54 -9.38 -3.30
CA LEU A 97 0.26 -9.53 -4.00
C LEU A 97 -0.91 -8.90 -3.21
N GLY A 98 -0.87 -9.01 -1.89
CA GLY A 98 -1.81 -8.36 -0.99
C GLY A 98 -1.78 -6.83 -1.06
N ALA A 99 -0.62 -6.22 -1.27
CA ALA A 99 -0.47 -4.79 -1.52
C ALA A 99 -1.13 -4.37 -2.84
N VAL A 100 -0.88 -5.12 -3.92
CA VAL A 100 -1.52 -4.87 -5.23
C VAL A 100 -3.04 -4.95 -5.11
N VAL A 101 -3.58 -5.98 -4.48
CA VAL A 101 -5.02 -6.11 -4.23
C VAL A 101 -5.56 -4.98 -3.36
N PHE A 102 -4.79 -4.54 -2.37
CA PHE A 102 -5.17 -3.45 -1.48
C PHE A 102 -5.32 -2.13 -2.24
N THR A 103 -4.43 -1.84 -3.18
CA THR A 103 -4.53 -0.71 -4.13
C THR A 103 -5.88 -0.70 -4.84
N PHE A 104 -6.23 -1.80 -5.53
CA PHE A 104 -7.46 -1.86 -6.33
C PHE A 104 -8.72 -1.77 -5.46
N LYS A 105 -8.69 -2.26 -4.22
CA LYS A 105 -9.82 -2.13 -3.30
C LYS A 105 -10.03 -0.69 -2.84
N ILE A 106 -8.97 0.06 -2.55
CA ILE A 106 -9.09 1.45 -2.09
C ILE A 106 -9.43 2.38 -3.25
N TRP A 107 -8.69 2.27 -4.35
CA TRP A 107 -8.80 3.17 -5.50
C TRP A 107 -9.63 2.60 -6.64
N ARG A 108 -10.59 1.72 -6.32
CA ARG A 108 -11.55 1.19 -7.31
C ARG A 108 -12.19 2.28 -8.15
N HIS A 109 -12.52 3.41 -7.53
CA HIS A 109 -13.13 4.56 -8.20
C HIS A 109 -12.21 5.27 -9.20
N TYR A 110 -10.88 5.15 -9.07
CA TYR A 110 -9.92 5.69 -10.04
C TYR A 110 -9.53 4.66 -11.10
N MET A 111 -9.41 3.39 -10.71
CA MET A 111 -8.81 2.34 -11.53
C MET A 111 -9.80 1.60 -12.43
N TYR A 112 -11.10 1.73 -12.18
CA TYR A 112 -12.09 0.97 -12.92
C TYR A 112 -12.28 1.53 -14.33
N GLY A 113 -12.08 0.69 -15.35
CA GLY A 113 -12.19 1.09 -16.77
C GLY A 113 -10.99 1.89 -17.30
N THR A 114 -9.89 1.97 -16.54
CA THR A 114 -8.69 2.73 -16.92
C THR A 114 -7.47 1.84 -16.93
N LYS A 115 -6.52 2.12 -17.83
CA LYS A 115 -5.21 1.47 -17.82
C LYS A 115 -4.38 1.96 -16.65
N CYS A 116 -3.83 1.03 -15.88
CA CYS A 116 -2.93 1.36 -14.78
C CYS A 116 -1.67 0.49 -14.79
N THR A 117 -0.55 1.06 -14.37
CA THR A 117 0.70 0.34 -14.21
C THR A 117 1.04 0.24 -12.73
N VAL A 118 1.23 -0.98 -12.24
CA VAL A 118 1.59 -1.25 -10.85
C VAL A 118 3.05 -1.67 -10.77
N PHE A 119 3.85 -0.91 -10.05
CA PHE A 119 5.24 -1.22 -9.74
C PHE A 119 5.37 -1.91 -8.39
N THR A 120 6.13 -3.01 -8.35
CA THR A 120 6.50 -3.76 -7.15
C THR A 120 7.98 -4.10 -7.19
N ASP A 121 8.60 -4.17 -6.01
CA ASP A 121 10.00 -4.60 -5.84
C ASP A 121 10.15 -6.14 -5.89
N HIS A 122 9.06 -6.87 -6.13
CA HIS A 122 9.08 -8.32 -6.17
C HIS A 122 8.92 -8.87 -7.59
N LYS A 123 10.06 -9.17 -8.22
CA LYS A 123 10.16 -9.60 -9.63
C LYS A 123 9.22 -10.77 -10.01
N SER A 124 8.96 -11.70 -9.09
CA SER A 124 8.11 -12.85 -9.38
C SER A 124 6.64 -12.47 -9.65
N LEU A 125 6.17 -11.31 -9.18
CA LEU A 125 4.80 -10.86 -9.41
C LEU A 125 4.54 -10.36 -10.82
N GLN A 126 5.58 -10.05 -11.59
CA GLN A 126 5.44 -9.61 -12.98
C GLN A 126 4.70 -10.67 -13.84
N HIS A 127 4.83 -11.94 -13.48
CA HIS A 127 4.24 -13.07 -14.22
C HIS A 127 3.05 -13.71 -13.51
N ILE A 128 2.51 -13.09 -12.45
CA ILE A 128 1.46 -13.69 -11.63
C ILE A 128 0.15 -13.91 -12.41
N LEU A 129 -0.10 -13.07 -13.42
CA LEU A 129 -1.29 -13.15 -14.28
C LEU A 129 -1.21 -14.33 -15.27
N ASP A 130 -0.01 -14.71 -15.70
CA ASP A 130 0.21 -15.78 -16.69
C ASP A 130 0.53 -17.14 -16.05
N GLN A 131 0.70 -17.18 -14.72
CA GLN A 131 1.15 -18.36 -14.02
C GLN A 131 0.04 -19.44 -13.94
N LYS A 132 0.33 -20.63 -14.46
CA LYS A 132 -0.64 -21.76 -14.51
C LYS A 132 -0.94 -22.36 -13.13
N GLU A 133 0.07 -22.48 -12.28
CA GLU A 133 -0.05 -23.09 -10.96
C GLU A 133 -0.14 -22.04 -9.87
N LEU A 134 -1.36 -21.83 -9.39
CA LEU A 134 -1.69 -20.83 -8.37
C LEU A 134 -2.40 -21.50 -7.20
N ASN A 135 -2.05 -21.08 -5.99
CA ASN A 135 -2.77 -21.48 -4.78
C ASN A 135 -4.20 -20.89 -4.82
N MET A 136 -5.16 -21.55 -4.17
CA MET A 136 -6.57 -21.10 -4.05
C MET A 136 -6.68 -19.63 -3.60
N ARG A 137 -5.80 -19.16 -2.71
CA ARG A 137 -5.77 -17.74 -2.32
C ARG A 137 -5.38 -16.84 -3.48
N GLN A 138 -4.29 -17.15 -4.19
CA GLN A 138 -3.83 -16.35 -5.32
C GLN A 138 -4.88 -16.31 -6.43
N ARG A 139 -5.55 -17.43 -6.72
CA ARG A 139 -6.66 -17.48 -7.68
C ARG A 139 -7.79 -16.49 -7.35
N ARG A 140 -8.27 -16.49 -6.09
CA ARG A 140 -9.30 -15.53 -5.64
C ARG A 140 -8.84 -14.07 -5.74
N LEU A 141 -7.56 -13.82 -5.51
CA LEU A 141 -7.00 -12.47 -5.65
C LEU A 141 -6.88 -12.08 -7.13
N LEU A 142 -6.53 -13.01 -8.00
CA LEU A 142 -6.44 -12.80 -9.44
C LEU A 142 -7.80 -12.60 -10.10
N GLU A 143 -8.86 -13.30 -9.64
CA GLU A 143 -10.24 -13.03 -10.07
C GLU A 143 -10.65 -11.56 -9.84
N LEU A 144 -10.17 -10.96 -8.75
CA LEU A 144 -10.40 -9.53 -8.53
C LEU A 144 -9.57 -8.68 -9.48
N LEU A 145 -8.32 -9.06 -9.75
CA LEU A 145 -7.43 -8.31 -10.63
C LEU A 145 -7.85 -8.39 -12.10
N SER A 146 -8.49 -9.48 -12.53
CA SER A 146 -8.98 -9.64 -13.91
C SER A 146 -10.09 -8.67 -14.29
N ASP A 147 -10.74 -8.03 -13.31
CA ASP A 147 -11.71 -6.96 -13.56
C ASP A 147 -11.05 -5.63 -13.99
N TYR A 148 -9.72 -5.51 -13.88
CA TYR A 148 -8.96 -4.29 -14.13
C TYR A 148 -7.98 -4.46 -15.29
N ASP A 149 -7.84 -3.42 -16.11
CA ASP A 149 -6.79 -3.33 -17.14
C ASP A 149 -5.48 -2.84 -16.50
N CYS A 150 -4.74 -3.78 -15.89
CA CYS A 150 -3.53 -3.48 -15.16
C CYS A 150 -2.30 -4.24 -15.67
N GLU A 151 -1.17 -3.54 -15.71
CA GLU A 151 0.14 -4.13 -16.00
C GLU A 151 1.02 -4.10 -14.75
N ILE A 152 1.49 -5.26 -14.30
CA ILE A 152 2.41 -5.38 -13.16
C ILE A 152 3.84 -5.37 -13.69
N ARG A 153 4.63 -4.36 -13.27
CA ARG A 153 6.03 -4.22 -13.65
C ARG A 153 6.94 -4.30 -12.43
N TYR A 154 8.09 -4.95 -12.61
CA TYR A 154 9.12 -4.94 -11.59
C TYR A 154 9.87 -3.60 -11.60
N HIS A 155 10.02 -2.98 -10.43
CA HIS A 155 10.86 -1.81 -10.20
C HIS A 155 11.81 -2.09 -9.04
N PRO A 156 13.14 -1.95 -9.19
CA PRO A 156 14.07 -2.27 -8.12
C PRO A 156 13.78 -1.45 -6.85
N GLY A 157 13.74 -2.09 -5.67
CA GLY A 157 13.42 -1.42 -4.40
C GLY A 157 14.26 -0.16 -4.11
N LYS A 158 15.55 -0.16 -4.49
CA LYS A 158 16.41 1.03 -4.39
C LYS A 158 15.89 2.27 -5.15
N ALA A 159 15.10 2.05 -6.20
CA ALA A 159 14.45 3.08 -6.99
C ALA A 159 12.97 3.28 -6.62
N ASN A 160 12.43 2.45 -5.72
CA ASN A 160 11.07 2.53 -5.18
C ASN A 160 11.00 3.39 -3.91
N VAL A 161 11.83 4.43 -3.82
CA VAL A 161 12.01 5.27 -2.61
C VAL A 161 10.67 5.81 -2.08
N VAL A 162 9.73 6.07 -2.98
CA VAL A 162 8.41 6.63 -2.67
C VAL A 162 7.47 5.60 -2.01
N ALA A 163 7.58 4.30 -2.34
CA ALA A 163 6.80 3.26 -1.66
C ALA A 163 7.56 2.61 -0.50
N ASP A 164 8.90 2.51 -0.54
CA ASP A 164 9.77 2.14 0.59
C ASP A 164 9.52 3.00 1.84
N ALA A 165 9.25 4.28 1.58
CA ALA A 165 8.79 5.27 2.54
C ALA A 165 7.47 4.88 3.23
N LEU A 166 6.62 4.05 2.60
CA LEU A 166 5.26 3.76 3.03
C LEU A 166 5.04 2.45 3.79
N SER A 167 5.71 1.36 3.42
CA SER A 167 5.46 0.05 4.08
C SER A 167 5.99 0.01 5.50
#